data_AF-A0A358HNG4-F1
#
_entry.id   AF-A0A358HNG4-F1
#
_cell.length_a   1.000
_cell.length_b   1.000
_cell.length_c   1.000
_cell.angle_alpha   90.00
_cell.angle_beta   90.00
_cell.angle_gamma   90.00
#
_symmetry.space_group_name_H-M   'P 1'
#
loop_
_entity.id
_entity.type
_entity.pdbx_description
1 polymer ?
#
loop_
_entity_poly.entity_id
_entity_poly.type
_entity_poly.pdbx_seq_one_letter_code
_entity_poly.pdbx_strand_id
1 'polypeptide(L)' 'RNVVIEKSFGAPRVTKDGVTVAKEIELSDKFENMGAQMLREVASRTA' A
#
# COMPACT_ATOMS: atom_id res chain seq x y z
N ARG A 1 -13.74 -1.32 -6.95
CA ARG A 1 -13.92 -0.68 -5.62
C ARG A 1 -12.87 0.43 -5.50
N ASN A 2 -13.20 1.55 -4.88
CA ASN A 2 -12.28 2.69 -4.75
C ASN A 2 -11.56 2.60 -3.40
N VAL A 3 -10.28 2.96 -3.38
CA VAL A 3 -9.49 3.08 -2.15
C VAL A 3 -9.17 4.56 -1.95
N VAL A 4 -9.36 5.04 -0.72
CA VAL A 4 -9.09 6.42 -0.32
C VAL A 4 -7.81 6.41 0.50
N ILE A 5 -6.81 7.16 0.05
CA ILE A 5 -5.50 7.28 0.69
C ILE A 5 -5.43 8.67 1.31
N GLU A 6 -5.26 8.71 2.63
CA GLU A 6 -5.04 9.95 3.36
C GLU A 6 -3.62 10.47 3.04
N LYS A 7 -3.50 11.77 2.79
CA LYS A 7 -2.20 12.43 2.57
C LYS A 7 -1.92 13.36 3.75
N SER A 8 -0.66 13.47 4.13
CA SER A 8 -0.22 14.37 5.21
C SER A 8 -0.51 15.86 4.95
N PHE A 9 -0.80 16.23 3.69
CA PHE A 9 -1.20 17.58 3.32
C PHE A 9 -2.14 17.60 2.10
N GLY A 10 -3.20 18.39 2.17
CA GLY A 10 -4.16 18.59 1.07
C GLY A 10 -5.32 17.57 1.03
N ALA A 11 -5.94 17.43 -0.14
CA ALA A 11 -7.09 16.55 -0.33
C ALA A 11 -6.70 15.06 -0.42
N PRO A 12 -7.55 14.14 0.09
CA PRO A 12 -7.28 12.70 0.05
C PRO A 12 -7.25 12.19 -1.40
N ARG A 13 -6.34 11.24 -1.67
CA ARG A 13 -6.19 10.66 -3.01
C ARG A 13 -7.12 9.45 -3.14
N VAL A 14 -8.08 9.52 -4.04
CA VAL A 14 -8.90 8.36 -4.41
C VAL A 14 -8.25 7.65 -5.58
N THR A 15 -7.91 6.36 -5.40
CA THR A 15 -7.31 5.54 -6.45
C THR A 15 -8.00 4.18 -6.57
N LYS A 16 -7.94 3.62 -7.77
CA LYS A 16 -8.32 2.23 -8.07
C LYS A 16 -7.11 1.36 -8.38
N ASP A 17 -5.92 1.96 -8.46
CA ASP A 17 -4.69 1.25 -8.77
C ASP A 17 -4.13 0.54 -7.54
N GLY A 18 -4.16 -0.78 -7.56
CA GLY A 18 -3.66 -1.64 -6.48
C GLY A 18 -2.15 -1.50 -6.24
N VAL A 19 -1.37 -1.11 -7.27
CA VAL A 19 0.09 -0.92 -7.12
C VAL A 19 0.37 0.33 -6.29
N THR A 20 -0.33 1.43 -6.56
CA THR A 20 -0.25 2.64 -5.73
C THR A 20 -0.71 2.38 -4.30
N VAL A 21 -1.79 1.61 -4.13
CA VAL A 21 -2.27 1.25 -2.79
C VAL A 21 -1.23 0.42 -2.04
N ALA A 22 -0.63 -0.59 -2.67
CA ALA A 22 0.37 -1.47 -2.03
C ALA A 22 1.64 -0.73 -1.56
N LYS A 23 1.96 0.42 -2.16
CA LYS A 23 3.12 1.24 -1.76
C LYS A 23 2.89 2.00 -0.45
N GLU A 24 1.65 2.35 -0.15
CA GLU A 24 1.24 3.17 1.00
C GLU A 24 0.81 2.30 2.20
N ILE A 25 0.84 0.97 2.08
CA ILE A 25 0.50 0.05 3.17
C ILE A 25 1.68 -0.06 4.14
N GLU A 26 1.48 0.43 5.36
CA GLU A 26 2.31 0.17 6.53
C GLU A 26 1.44 -0.37 7.67
N LEU A 27 1.86 -1.47 8.26
CA LEU A 27 1.15 -2.11 9.37
C LEU A 27 1.88 -1.79 10.68
N SER A 28 1.11 -1.52 11.73
CA SER A 28 1.65 -1.21 13.06
C SER A 28 2.35 -2.40 13.72
N ASP A 29 1.88 -3.62 13.44
CA ASP A 29 2.54 -4.84 13.90
C ASP A 29 3.75 -5.19 13.03
N LYS A 30 4.88 -5.49 13.67
CA LYS A 30 6.15 -5.75 12.98
C LYS A 30 6.13 -7.05 12.18
N PHE A 31 5.47 -8.10 12.67
CA PHE A 31 5.41 -9.39 11.98
C PHE A 31 4.48 -9.32 10.78
N GLU A 32 3.32 -8.68 10.94
CA GLU A 32 2.39 -8.45 9.83
C GLU A 32 3.00 -7.53 8.77
N ASN A 33 3.67 -6.45 9.18
CA ASN A 33 4.34 -5.55 8.24
C ASN A 33 5.45 -6.29 7.47
N MET A 34 6.23 -7.14 8.14
CA MET A 34 7.27 -7.93 7.49
C MET A 34 6.69 -8.87 6.41
N GLY A 35 5.58 -9.54 6.70
CA GLY A 35 4.86 -10.37 5.72
C GLY A 35 4.30 -9.55 4.55
N ALA A 36 3.69 -8.40 4.84
CA ALA A 36 3.14 -7.51 3.82
C ALA A 36 4.23 -6.93 2.89
N GLN A 37 5.37 -6.53 3.44
CA GLN A 37 6.51 -6.05 2.66
C GLN A 37 7.13 -7.17 1.79
N MET A 38 7.21 -8.40 2.32
CA MET A 38 7.70 -9.55 1.54
C MET A 38 6.80 -9.85 0.32
N LEU A 39 5.48 -9.86 0.52
CA LEU A 39 4.52 -10.05 -0.58
C LEU A 39 4.59 -8.91 -1.60
N ARG A 40 4.74 -7.67 -1.12
CA ARG A 40 4.94 -6.50 -1.99
C ARG A 40 6.20 -6.67 -2.84
N GLU A 41 7.29 -7.13 -2.26
CA GLU A 41 8.56 -7.27 -2.98
C GLU A 41 8.48 -8.35 -4.07
N VAL A 42 7.83 -9.49 -3.79
CA VAL A 42 7.58 -10.52 -4.80
C VAL A 42 6.65 -10.02 -5.90
N ALA A 43 5.54 -9.36 -5.53
CA ALA A 43 4.60 -8.80 -6.49
C ALA A 43 5.23 -7.73 -7.39
N SER A 44 6.14 -6.90 -6.86
CA SER A 44 6.82 -5.86 -7.64
C SER A 44 7.88 -6.40 -8.61
N ARG A 45 8.42 -7.60 -8.38
CA ARG A 45 9.43 -8.23 -9.25
C ARG A 45 8.81 -9.06 -10.37
N THR A 46 7.53 -9.40 -10.26
CA THR A 46 6.81 -10.29 -11.20
C THR A 46 5.88 -9.52 -12.15
N ALA A 47 5.87 -8.17 -12.05
CA ALA A 47 5.04 -7.28 -12.86
C ALA A 47 5.76 -6.84 -14.16
#